data_AF-A0A357HD44-F1
#
_entry.id   AF-A0A357HD44-F1
#
_cell.length_a   1.000
_cell.length_b   1.000
_cell.length_c   1.000
_cell.angle_alpha   90.00
_cell.angle_beta   90.00
_cell.angle_gamma   90.00
#
_symmetry.space_group_name_H-M   'P 1'
#
loop_
_entity.id
_entity.type
_entity.pdbx_description
1 polymer ?
#
loop_
_entity_poly.entity_id
_entity_poly.type
_entity_poly.pdbx_seq_one_letter_code
_entity_poly.pdbx_strand_id
1 'polypeptide(L)'
;MEDKDAERVKELTDLLNKYSYQYYNLNQSDIPDSEFDSMMEELRALEQKRPDLRSPNSPTSRVGGGVSSEFKKVTHAIPMLSIQDVFNIEELIDWDKKMQKLIGTTRVRYCCECKIDGLSCSLVYRGGQLVQASTRGDGNIGEDVTNNARTIRSIP
;
A
#
# COMPACT_ATOMS: atom_id res chain seq x y z
N MET A 1 -19.93 15.36 26.43
CA MET A 1 -20.06 13.96 26.89
C MET A 1 -19.33 13.15 25.85
N GLU A 2 -18.19 12.56 26.20
CA GLU A 2 -17.36 11.79 25.26
C GLU A 2 -18.16 10.60 24.71
N ASP A 3 -18.16 10.46 23.38
CA ASP A 3 -18.78 9.31 22.71
C ASP A 3 -17.86 8.10 22.86
N LYS A 4 -18.09 7.33 23.91
CA LYS A 4 -17.30 6.14 24.24
C LYS A 4 -17.21 5.13 23.10
N ASP A 5 -18.26 5.01 22.29
CA ASP A 5 -18.25 4.11 21.13
C ASP A 5 -17.26 4.64 20.07
N ALA A 6 -17.21 5.96 19.84
CA ALA A 6 -16.27 6.59 18.91
C ALA A 6 -14.81 6.48 19.36
N GLU A 7 -14.54 6.66 20.65
CA GLU A 7 -13.20 6.47 21.22
C GLU A 7 -12.73 5.03 21.08
N ARG A 8 -13.62 4.06 21.38
CA ARG A 8 -13.29 2.64 21.26
C ARG A 8 -13.07 2.20 19.81
N VAL A 9 -13.89 2.68 18.88
CA VAL A 9 -13.68 2.45 17.43
C VAL A 9 -12.32 2.96 16.99
N LYS A 10 -11.93 4.16 17.41
CA LYS A 10 -10.63 4.74 17.11
C LYS A 10 -9.49 3.91 17.70
N GLU A 11 -9.59 3.54 18.98
CA GLU A 11 -8.59 2.73 19.66
C GLU A 11 -8.39 1.37 18.99
N LEU A 12 -9.47 0.64 18.72
CA LEU A 12 -9.43 -0.66 18.03
C LEU A 12 -8.82 -0.52 16.63
N THR A 13 -9.19 0.52 15.90
CA THR A 13 -8.64 0.81 14.57
C THR A 13 -7.13 1.06 14.64
N ASP A 14 -6.67 1.89 15.58
CA ASP A 14 -5.27 2.23 15.76
C ASP A 14 -4.45 0.97 16.15
N LEU A 15 -4.97 0.15 17.07
CA LEU A 15 -4.34 -1.11 17.49
C LEU A 15 -4.27 -2.14 16.35
N LEU A 16 -5.38 -2.40 15.67
CA LEU A 16 -5.43 -3.38 14.57
C LEU A 16 -4.51 -2.98 13.41
N ASN A 17 -4.42 -1.68 13.08
CA ASN A 17 -3.48 -1.19 12.08
C ASN A 17 -2.03 -1.35 12.54
N LYS A 18 -1.73 -1.06 13.81
CA LYS A 18 -0.39 -1.26 14.38
C LYS A 18 0.03 -2.74 14.30
N TYR A 19 -0.81 -3.66 14.75
CA TYR A 19 -0.50 -5.09 14.74
C TYR A 19 -0.40 -5.63 13.31
N SER A 20 -1.26 -5.15 12.40
CA SER A 20 -1.15 -5.50 10.97
C SER A 20 0.20 -5.06 10.40
N TYR A 21 0.64 -3.83 10.68
CA TYR A 21 1.94 -3.32 10.22
C TYR A 21 3.11 -4.14 10.79
N GLN A 22 3.09 -4.46 12.09
CA GLN A 22 4.13 -5.30 12.70
C GLN A 22 4.20 -6.67 12.02
N TYR A 23 3.06 -7.32 11.83
CA TYR A 23 3.00 -8.65 11.26
C TYR A 23 3.43 -8.66 9.79
N TYR A 24 2.85 -7.80 8.94
CA TYR A 24 3.06 -7.84 7.50
C TYR A 24 4.31 -7.09 7.01
N ASN A 25 4.78 -6.08 7.75
CA ASN A 25 5.88 -5.21 7.29
C ASN A 25 7.16 -5.41 8.11
N LEU A 26 7.04 -5.73 9.40
CA LEU A 26 8.20 -5.96 10.27
C LEU A 26 8.50 -7.44 10.53
N ASN A 27 7.63 -8.36 10.08
CA ASN A 27 7.67 -9.79 10.43
C ASN A 27 7.74 -10.03 11.95
N GLN A 28 6.96 -9.26 12.72
CA GLN A 28 6.86 -9.34 14.17
C GLN A 28 5.41 -9.63 14.60
N SER A 29 5.21 -10.53 15.57
CA SER A 29 3.90 -10.84 16.13
C SER A 29 3.89 -10.56 17.63
N ASP A 30 3.42 -9.37 18.01
CA ASP A 30 3.36 -8.93 19.42
C ASP A 30 2.18 -9.56 20.17
N ILE A 31 1.16 -10.04 19.46
CA ILE A 31 -0.05 -10.64 20.03
C ILE A 31 -0.41 -11.97 19.34
N PRO A 32 -1.15 -12.86 20.01
CA PRO A 32 -1.74 -14.04 19.40
C PRO A 32 -2.85 -13.69 18.40
N ASP A 33 -3.03 -14.53 17.37
CA ASP A 33 -4.11 -14.38 16.37
C ASP A 33 -5.50 -14.28 17.01
N SER A 34 -5.76 -15.01 18.09
CA SER A 34 -7.05 -14.97 18.79
C SER A 34 -7.37 -13.60 19.40
N GLU A 35 -6.36 -12.85 19.84
CA GLU A 35 -6.56 -11.50 20.37
C GLU A 35 -6.84 -10.51 19.23
N PHE A 36 -6.12 -10.66 18.11
CA PHE A 36 -6.38 -9.87 16.90
C PHE A 36 -7.79 -10.09 16.37
N ASP A 37 -8.22 -11.34 16.25
CA ASP A 37 -9.57 -11.70 15.79
C ASP A 37 -10.65 -11.18 16.72
N SER A 38 -10.44 -11.25 18.05
CA SER A 38 -11.37 -10.71 19.03
C SER A 38 -11.54 -9.19 18.88
N MET A 39 -10.45 -8.44 18.68
CA MET A 39 -10.51 -6.99 18.45
C MET A 39 -11.21 -6.66 17.12
N MET A 40 -10.97 -7.46 16.08
CA MET A 40 -11.61 -7.29 14.78
C MET A 40 -13.13 -7.51 14.87
N GLU A 41 -13.59 -8.55 15.57
CA GLU A 41 -15.01 -8.79 15.81
C GLU A 41 -15.66 -7.70 16.66
N GLU A 42 -14.97 -7.20 17.70
CA GLU A 42 -15.45 -6.07 18.49
C GLU A 42 -15.65 -4.82 17.63
N LEU A 43 -14.67 -4.49 16.78
CA LEU A 43 -14.76 -3.35 15.87
C LEU A 43 -15.92 -3.50 14.87
N ARG A 44 -16.11 -4.71 14.30
CA ARG A 44 -17.25 -5.01 13.41
C ARG A 44 -18.58 -4.81 14.10
N ALA A 45 -18.73 -5.27 15.34
CA ALA A 45 -19.97 -5.11 16.11
C ALA A 45 -20.28 -3.63 16.40
N LEU A 46 -19.26 -2.85 16.76
CA LEU A 46 -19.42 -1.41 17.00
C LEU A 46 -19.82 -0.66 15.73
N GLU A 47 -19.16 -0.93 14.59
CA GLU A 47 -19.50 -0.29 13.31
C GLU A 47 -20.86 -0.71 12.76
N GLN A 48 -21.33 -1.94 13.04
CA GLN A 48 -22.70 -2.35 12.73
C GLN A 48 -23.73 -1.61 13.57
N LYS A 49 -23.46 -1.43 14.87
CA LYS A 49 -24.32 -0.68 15.80
C LYS A 49 -24.33 0.82 15.49
N ARG A 50 -23.20 1.37 15.05
CA ARG A 50 -22.96 2.79 14.74
C ARG A 50 -22.39 2.96 13.33
N PRO A 51 -23.21 2.83 12.27
CA PRO A 51 -22.74 2.98 10.89
C PRO A 51 -22.14 4.35 10.59
N ASP A 52 -22.48 5.38 11.36
CA ASP A 52 -21.92 6.73 11.28
C ASP A 52 -20.43 6.79 11.64
N LEU A 53 -19.92 5.84 12.42
CA LEU A 53 -18.51 5.75 12.82
C LEU A 53 -17.66 4.93 11.85
N ARG A 54 -18.27 4.24 10.87
CA ARG A 54 -17.57 3.35 9.95
C ARG A 54 -16.75 4.14 8.93
N SER A 55 -15.44 3.92 8.92
CA SER A 55 -14.54 4.50 7.92
C SER A 55 -14.37 3.55 6.71
N PRO A 56 -14.29 4.06 5.47
CA PRO A 56 -13.90 3.27 4.29
C PRO A 56 -12.51 2.64 4.40
N ASN A 57 -11.64 3.18 5.26
CA ASN A 57 -10.30 2.68 5.52
C ASN A 57 -10.21 1.89 6.84
N SER A 58 -11.34 1.56 7.45
CA SER A 58 -11.39 0.70 8.63
C SER A 58 -10.82 -0.70 8.32
N PRO A 59 -10.09 -1.34 9.25
CA PRO A 59 -9.64 -2.72 9.13
C PRO A 59 -10.75 -3.71 8.71
N THR A 60 -11.98 -3.46 9.17
CA THR A 60 -13.16 -4.29 8.85
C THR A 60 -13.59 -4.19 7.38
N SER A 61 -13.21 -3.09 6.70
CA SER A 61 -13.61 -2.77 5.33
C SER A 61 -12.57 -3.22 4.30
N ARG A 62 -11.50 -3.89 4.73
CA ARG A 62 -10.47 -4.50 3.87
C ARG A 62 -10.93 -5.79 3.18
N VAL A 63 -12.08 -6.37 3.55
CA VAL A 63 -12.62 -7.56 2.87
C VAL A 63 -13.22 -7.13 1.54
N GLY A 64 -12.71 -7.69 0.43
CA GLY A 64 -13.18 -7.38 -0.91
C GLY A 64 -14.70 -7.59 -1.03
N GLY A 65 -15.42 -6.53 -1.37
CA GLY A 65 -16.82 -6.60 -1.76
C GLY A 65 -16.98 -7.21 -3.16
N GLY A 66 -18.19 -7.15 -3.71
CA GLY A 66 -18.50 -7.66 -5.05
C GLY A 66 -17.56 -7.13 -6.14
N VAL A 67 -17.28 -7.96 -7.14
CA VAL A 67 -16.42 -7.65 -8.28
C VAL A 67 -17.01 -6.46 -9.03
N SER A 68 -16.30 -5.33 -9.06
CA SER A 68 -16.66 -4.22 -9.95
C SER A 68 -16.35 -4.65 -11.39
N SER A 69 -17.33 -4.54 -12.27
CA SER A 69 -17.20 -4.95 -13.67
C SER A 69 -16.40 -3.96 -14.52
N GLU A 70 -16.15 -2.74 -14.03
CA GLU A 70 -15.52 -1.67 -14.80
C GLU A 70 -14.51 -0.89 -13.96
N PHE A 71 -13.25 -0.88 -14.41
CA PHE A 71 -12.21 -0.04 -13.82
C PHE A 71 -12.19 1.33 -14.48
N LYS A 72 -12.23 2.39 -13.67
CA LYS A 72 -12.14 3.77 -14.16
C LYS A 72 -10.70 4.09 -14.52
N LYS A 73 -10.50 4.84 -15.62
CA LYS A 73 -9.16 5.34 -15.96
C LYS A 73 -8.71 6.43 -14.98
N VAL A 74 -7.44 6.39 -14.61
CA VAL A 74 -6.80 7.36 -13.71
C VAL A 74 -5.57 7.92 -14.41
N THR A 75 -5.49 9.24 -14.53
CA THR A 75 -4.28 9.93 -15.00
C THR A 75 -3.33 10.12 -13.83
N HIS A 76 -2.11 9.63 -13.96
CA HIS A 76 -1.07 9.79 -12.94
C HIS A 76 -0.61 11.24 -12.89
N ALA A 77 -0.50 11.80 -11.67
CA ALA A 77 0.03 13.15 -11.48
C ALA A 77 1.50 13.25 -11.90
N ILE A 78 2.26 12.17 -11.72
CA ILE A 78 3.64 12.02 -12.17
C ILE A 78 3.72 10.71 -12.97
N PRO A 79 4.24 10.73 -14.21
CA PRO A 79 4.36 9.52 -15.01
C PRO A 79 5.19 8.43 -14.31
N MET A 80 4.71 7.20 -14.35
CA MET A 80 5.41 6.02 -13.85
C MET A 80 6.40 5.51 -14.91
N LEU A 81 7.69 5.77 -14.67
CA LEU A 81 8.78 5.38 -15.58
C LEU A 81 8.94 3.85 -15.66
N SER A 82 9.45 3.39 -16.79
CA SER A 82 10.01 2.04 -16.93
C SER A 82 11.53 2.08 -16.73
N ILE A 83 12.10 0.92 -16.43
CA ILE A 83 13.55 0.73 -16.29
C ILE A 83 14.04 -0.04 -17.53
N GLN A 84 15.26 0.27 -17.98
CA GLN A 84 15.91 -0.48 -19.06
C GLN A 84 16.53 -1.76 -18.51
N ASP A 85 16.43 -2.83 -19.28
CA ASP A 85 17.05 -4.11 -18.94
C ASP A 85 18.52 -4.15 -19.40
N VAL A 86 19.31 -4.94 -18.68
CA VAL A 86 20.68 -5.30 -19.01
C VAL A 86 20.79 -6.81 -18.85
N PHE A 87 21.39 -7.49 -19.84
CA PHE A 87 21.38 -8.96 -19.89
C PHE A 87 22.74 -9.61 -19.59
N ASN A 88 23.81 -8.81 -19.53
CA ASN A 88 25.16 -9.28 -19.23
C ASN A 88 25.97 -8.24 -18.43
N ILE A 89 27.12 -8.67 -17.93
CA ILE A 89 27.97 -7.85 -17.05
C ILE A 89 28.65 -6.73 -17.84
N GLU A 90 29.01 -6.98 -19.10
CA GLU A 90 29.67 -6.01 -19.96
C GLU A 90 28.79 -4.77 -20.22
N GLU A 91 27.52 -4.99 -20.54
CA GLU A 91 26.51 -3.93 -20.67
C GLU A 91 26.34 -3.12 -19.38
N LEU A 92 26.36 -3.78 -18.21
CA LEU A 92 26.26 -3.12 -16.92
C LEU A 92 27.48 -2.22 -16.64
N ILE A 93 28.68 -2.73 -16.94
CA ILE A 93 29.94 -1.98 -16.82
C ILE A 93 29.93 -0.77 -17.75
N ASP A 94 29.45 -0.92 -18.98
CA ASP A 94 29.38 0.19 -19.93
C ASP A 94 28.33 1.24 -19.55
N TRP A 95 27.22 0.82 -18.94
CA TRP A 95 26.25 1.73 -18.33
C TRP A 95 26.88 2.49 -17.16
N ASP A 96 27.62 1.83 -16.26
CA ASP A 96 28.32 2.48 -15.14
C ASP A 96 29.32 3.54 -15.63
N LYS A 97 30.13 3.22 -16.66
CA LYS A 97 31.05 4.20 -17.28
C LYS A 97 30.31 5.45 -17.80
N LYS A 98 29.13 5.28 -18.39
CA LYS A 98 28.29 6.42 -18.84
C LYS A 98 27.83 7.25 -17.64
N MET A 99 27.41 6.62 -16.55
CA MET A 99 27.00 7.32 -15.32
C MET A 99 28.16 8.10 -14.69
N GLN A 100 29.34 7.49 -14.57
CA GLN A 100 30.55 8.15 -14.07
C GLN A 100 30.88 9.42 -14.85
N LYS A 101 30.79 9.35 -16.19
CA LYS A 101 31.01 10.51 -17.07
C LYS A 101 29.96 11.60 -16.89
N LEU A 102 28.69 11.22 -16.78
CA LEU A 102 27.57 12.17 -16.59
C LEU A 102 27.63 12.89 -15.25
N ILE A 103 28.01 12.18 -14.19
CA ILE A 103 28.10 12.73 -12.83
C ILE A 103 29.43 13.45 -12.60
N GLY A 104 30.48 13.11 -13.36
CA GLY A 104 31.81 13.70 -13.22
C GLY A 104 32.64 13.09 -12.08
N THR A 105 32.36 11.84 -11.70
CA THR A 105 33.07 11.11 -10.64
C THR A 105 33.22 9.64 -10.99
N THR A 106 34.32 9.02 -10.55
CA THR A 106 34.55 7.58 -10.70
C THR A 106 33.98 6.76 -9.55
N ARG A 107 33.49 7.40 -8.49
CA ARG A 107 32.89 6.75 -7.31
C ARG A 107 31.40 7.03 -7.24
N VAL A 108 30.64 6.34 -8.07
CA VAL A 108 29.17 6.36 -8.02
C VAL A 108 28.70 5.34 -6.98
N ARG A 109 27.74 5.73 -6.14
CA ARG A 109 27.09 4.82 -5.20
C ARG A 109 25.74 4.41 -5.79
N TYR A 110 25.46 3.12 -5.78
CA TYR A 110 24.22 2.54 -6.28
C TYR A 110 23.38 1.99 -5.12
N CYS A 111 22.05 2.11 -5.24
CA CYS A 111 21.11 1.33 -4.47
C CYS A 111 20.75 0.10 -5.30
N CYS A 112 20.95 -1.10 -4.75
CA CYS A 112 20.60 -2.34 -5.42
C CYS A 112 19.38 -2.94 -4.74
N GLU A 113 18.32 -3.16 -5.51
CA GLU A 113 17.06 -3.73 -5.04
C GLU A 113 16.73 -4.97 -5.87
N CYS A 114 16.10 -5.98 -5.24
CA CYS A 114 15.60 -7.13 -5.98
C CYS A 114 14.43 -6.71 -6.87
N LYS A 115 14.50 -7.04 -8.16
CA LYS A 115 13.38 -6.82 -9.08
C LYS A 115 12.23 -7.75 -8.72
N ILE A 116 11.16 -7.19 -8.18
CA ILE A 116 9.92 -7.93 -7.91
C ILE A 116 9.19 -8.15 -9.24
N ASP A 117 8.90 -9.41 -9.56
CA ASP A 117 8.11 -9.76 -10.73
C ASP A 117 6.62 -9.72 -10.40
N GLY A 118 5.98 -8.59 -10.73
CA GLY A 118 4.60 -8.32 -10.37
C GLY A 118 4.02 -7.14 -11.15
N LEU A 119 2.91 -6.60 -10.64
CA LEU A 119 2.23 -5.45 -11.23
C LEU A 119 2.60 -4.16 -10.49
N SER A 120 3.05 -3.15 -11.22
CA SER A 120 3.30 -1.83 -10.66
C SER A 120 1.98 -1.12 -10.32
N CYS A 121 1.92 -0.56 -9.11
CA CYS A 121 0.77 0.15 -8.57
C CYS A 121 1.21 1.48 -7.97
N SER A 122 0.37 2.51 -8.10
CA SER A 122 0.51 3.81 -7.44
C SER A 122 -0.52 3.91 -6.32
N LEU A 123 -0.10 4.37 -5.14
CA LEU A 123 -0.96 4.58 -3.97
C LEU A 123 -0.89 6.04 -3.54
N VAL A 124 -2.03 6.72 -3.49
CA VAL A 124 -2.14 8.11 -3.06
C VAL A 124 -2.74 8.18 -1.68
N TYR A 125 -2.02 8.80 -0.75
CA TYR A 125 -2.46 9.04 0.62
C TYR A 125 -2.70 10.53 0.87
N ARG A 126 -3.77 10.86 1.60
CA ARG A 126 -4.03 12.22 2.10
C ARG A 126 -4.33 12.14 3.59
N GLY A 127 -3.61 12.91 4.41
CA GLY A 127 -3.76 12.84 5.87
C GLY A 127 -3.53 11.43 6.43
N GLY A 128 -2.62 10.65 5.82
CA GLY A 128 -2.34 9.26 6.20
C GLY A 128 -3.37 8.23 5.73
N GLN A 129 -4.42 8.64 5.03
CA GLN A 129 -5.47 7.74 4.54
C GLN A 129 -5.32 7.44 3.06
N LEU A 130 -5.43 6.17 2.67
CA LEU A 130 -5.47 5.76 1.27
C LEU A 130 -6.74 6.33 0.60
N VAL A 131 -6.53 7.18 -0.40
CA VAL A 131 -7.64 7.82 -1.16
C VAL A 131 -7.76 7.30 -2.58
N GLN A 132 -6.69 6.78 -3.17
CA GLN A 132 -6.70 6.21 -4.52
C GLN A 132 -5.56 5.20 -4.68
N ALA A 133 -5.84 4.07 -5.33
CA ALA A 133 -4.83 3.20 -5.90
C ALA A 133 -5.07 3.03 -7.39
N SER A 134 -4.01 2.96 -8.18
CA SER A 134 -4.12 2.79 -9.63
C SER A 134 -3.03 1.92 -10.20
N THR A 135 -3.35 1.11 -11.20
CA THR A 135 -2.36 0.34 -11.97
C THR A 135 -1.40 1.28 -12.71
N ARG A 136 -0.23 0.79 -13.12
CA ARG A 136 0.67 1.58 -13.98
C ARG A 136 0.05 1.92 -15.34
N GLY A 137 -0.62 0.95 -15.97
CA GLY A 137 -1.07 1.07 -17.35
C GLY A 137 0.08 1.40 -18.30
N ASP A 138 -0.06 2.46 -19.08
CA ASP A 138 0.98 2.93 -20.03
C ASP A 138 2.06 3.82 -19.38
N GLY A 139 1.94 4.09 -18.08
CA GLY A 139 2.82 4.98 -17.32
C GLY A 139 2.26 6.40 -17.15
N ASN A 140 1.32 6.84 -17.97
CA ASN A 140 0.59 8.11 -17.81
C ASN A 140 -0.86 7.88 -17.34
N ILE A 141 -1.50 6.83 -17.84
CA ILE A 141 -2.87 6.47 -17.53
C ILE A 141 -2.89 5.02 -17.05
N GLY A 142 -3.49 4.82 -15.87
CA GLY A 142 -3.78 3.53 -15.26
C GLY A 142 -5.27 3.31 -15.05
N GLU A 143 -5.58 2.29 -14.25
CA GLU A 143 -6.94 1.89 -13.86
C GLU A 143 -7.08 1.99 -12.35
N ASP A 144 -8.20 2.53 -11.86
CA ASP A 144 -8.51 2.65 -10.43
C ASP A 144 -8.75 1.26 -9.83
N VAL A 145 -7.85 0.85 -8.95
CA VAL A 145 -7.88 -0.43 -8.24
C VAL A 145 -7.90 -0.21 -6.72
N THR A 146 -8.45 0.92 -6.26
CA THR A 146 -8.46 1.31 -4.83
C THR A 146 -9.07 0.24 -3.94
N ASN A 147 -10.19 -0.34 -4.36
CA ASN A 147 -10.86 -1.40 -3.58
C ASN A 147 -10.01 -2.68 -3.52
N ASN A 148 -9.33 -3.04 -4.62
CA ASN A 148 -8.43 -4.19 -4.65
C ASN A 148 -7.19 -3.94 -3.77
N ALA A 149 -6.60 -2.75 -3.84
CA ALA A 149 -5.44 -2.39 -3.02
C ALA A 149 -5.76 -2.44 -1.52
N ARG A 150 -6.97 -2.03 -1.11
CA ARG A 150 -7.42 -2.12 0.30
C ARG A 150 -7.45 -3.55 0.84
N THR A 151 -7.54 -4.57 -0.01
CA THR A 151 -7.53 -5.96 0.46
C THR A 151 -6.13 -6.50 0.73
N ILE A 152 -5.09 -5.79 0.26
CA ILE A 152 -3.69 -6.16 0.49
C ILE A 152 -3.32 -5.77 1.92
N ARG A 153 -3.08 -6.78 2.77
CA ARG A 153 -2.96 -6.59 4.22
C ARG A 153 -1.76 -5.74 4.65
N SER A 154 -0.69 -5.75 3.86
CA SER A 154 0.52 -4.94 4.09
C SER A 154 0.39 -3.48 3.65
N ILE A 155 -0.69 -3.13 2.93
CA ILE A 155 -1.00 -1.74 2.58
C ILE A 155 -1.68 -1.11 3.81
N PRO A 156 -1.11 -0.02 4.38
CA PRO A 156 -1.63 0.61 5.58
C PRO A 156 -2.97 1.30 5.36
#